data_AF-A0A6N2LN94-F1
#
_entry.id   AF-A0A6N2LN94-F1
#
_cell.length_a   1.000
_cell.length_b   1.000
_cell.length_c   1.000
_cell.angle_alpha   90.00
_cell.angle_beta   90.00
_cell.angle_gamma   90.00
#
_symmetry.space_group_name_H-M   'P 1'
#
loop_
_entity.id
_entity.type
_entity.pdbx_description
1 polymer ?
#
loop_
_entity_poly.entity_id
_entity_poly.type
_entity_poly.pdbx_seq_one_letter_code
_entity_poly.pdbx_strand_id
1 'polypeptide(L)'
;MCCWSTLSQKLCKRNKRRRISSNPSSRSSSFSTRTGRSRAHLQWQSRFDSGALKYVALLGKQKSVAFFAVMSVVSLVAIAGLGISEILGKHLQYSKFWNLSSAKSSREQIKLSSRTGMLVFYVPALLSGVASFVLYPNHDPRLFLVKAALTIHFFKRTIEVLFVHRYSTSGVVLDSAILISCSYFSATSSMIYGQYLTQGFPEPKVDLKYPGVLLFLVGIIGNLYHHLVLASLRTKSDKEYKIPRDGLFGLVICPHYLFEVLGFIGIFFISQTLYPLCFTLGTIVYLMGRSYATRRWYISKFEDFPKDVKALVPYILRS
;
A
#
# COMPACT_ATOMS: atom_id res chain seq x y z
N MET A 1 31.09 56.25 26.62
CA MET A 1 29.70 55.95 26.23
C MET A 1 29.30 54.68 26.98
N CYS A 2 28.96 54.77 28.26
CA CYS A 2 27.59 54.98 28.78
C CYS A 2 26.63 53.87 28.31
N CYS A 3 26.34 52.86 29.14
CA CYS A 3 25.35 52.87 30.24
C CYS A 3 23.92 52.73 29.66
N TRP A 4 23.16 51.68 29.98
CA TRP A 4 22.45 51.59 31.27
C TRP A 4 22.59 50.27 32.03
N SER A 5 22.66 50.41 33.35
CA SER A 5 22.59 49.37 34.39
C SER A 5 21.22 49.33 35.09
N THR A 6 21.13 48.43 36.11
CA THR A 6 20.22 48.41 37.29
C THR A 6 18.89 47.65 37.18
N LEU A 7 18.29 47.08 38.23
CA LEU A 7 18.69 46.68 39.62
C LEU A 7 17.81 45.43 40.00
N SER A 8 17.97 44.62 41.06
CA SER A 8 18.81 44.57 42.26
C SER A 8 18.80 43.13 42.85
N GLN A 9 19.67 42.82 43.82
CA GLN A 9 19.44 41.75 44.82
C GLN A 9 19.35 42.38 46.22
N LYS A 10 18.34 42.00 47.02
CA LYS A 10 18.26 42.23 48.47
C LYS A 10 17.39 41.14 49.11
N LEU A 11 17.62 40.64 50.33
CA LEU A 11 18.82 40.61 51.18
C LEU A 11 18.55 39.54 52.26
N CYS A 12 19.39 38.51 52.40
CA CYS A 12 19.22 37.49 53.44
C CYS A 12 20.26 37.66 54.54
N LYS A 13 19.87 38.18 55.72
CA LYS A 13 20.53 37.90 57.01
C LYS A 13 19.80 38.51 58.23
N ARG A 14 19.59 37.65 59.24
CA ARG A 14 19.58 37.89 60.70
C ARG A 14 18.97 39.19 61.25
N ASN A 15 18.02 39.03 62.18
CA ASN A 15 18.29 39.48 63.56
C ASN A 15 17.65 38.56 64.63
N LYS A 16 18.01 38.77 65.90
CA LYS A 16 18.02 37.78 66.99
C LYS A 16 17.16 38.24 68.19
N ARG A 17 16.33 37.35 68.74
CA ARG A 17 15.76 37.34 70.12
C ARG A 17 14.98 38.59 70.64
N ARG A 18 13.75 38.35 71.11
CA ARG A 18 13.30 38.66 72.50
C ARG A 18 12.26 37.61 72.94
N ARG A 19 11.90 37.60 74.23
CA ARG A 19 11.30 36.45 74.98
C ARG A 19 10.17 36.97 75.88
N ILE A 20 9.30 36.07 76.40
CA ILE A 20 8.30 36.30 77.50
C ILE A 20 7.00 36.99 77.00
N SER A 21 5.75 36.64 77.37
CA SER A 21 5.17 35.67 78.35
C SER A 21 3.83 35.02 77.92
N SER A 22 3.45 33.97 78.67
CA SER A 22 2.10 33.68 79.23
C SER A 22 0.87 33.32 78.36
N ASN A 23 0.43 32.08 78.61
CA ASN A 23 -0.93 31.56 78.81
C ASN A 23 -1.75 30.93 77.67
N PRO A 24 -2.53 29.86 77.98
CA PRO A 24 -3.18 29.01 76.98
C PRO A 24 -4.69 29.30 76.84
N SER A 25 -5.27 28.95 75.68
CA SER A 25 -6.48 28.09 75.57
C SER A 25 -7.16 28.18 74.19
N SER A 26 -7.92 27.12 73.88
CA SER A 26 -9.02 27.03 72.91
C SER A 26 -8.72 26.79 71.41
N ARG A 27 -9.44 25.77 70.89
CA ARG A 27 -9.99 25.59 69.51
C ARG A 27 -8.98 25.70 68.34
N SER A 28 -8.73 24.63 67.57
CA SER A 28 -9.77 23.96 66.77
C SER A 28 -9.22 22.74 66.01
N SER A 29 -9.84 21.58 66.19
CA SER A 29 -9.56 20.36 65.41
C SER A 29 -10.39 20.32 64.13
N SER A 30 -10.00 21.09 63.10
CA SER A 30 -10.76 21.14 61.85
C SER A 30 -9.92 21.34 60.58
N PHE A 31 -9.05 20.38 60.25
CA PHE A 31 -8.49 20.31 58.89
C PHE A 31 -8.00 18.89 58.51
N SER A 32 -8.78 18.15 57.71
CA SER A 32 -8.30 16.97 56.94
C SER A 32 -9.28 16.45 55.87
N THR A 33 -10.59 16.70 55.97
CA THR A 33 -11.59 16.03 55.13
C THR A 33 -11.81 16.61 53.73
N ARG A 34 -11.35 17.84 53.44
CA ARG A 34 -11.66 18.55 52.17
C ARG A 34 -10.73 18.19 51.00
N THR A 35 -9.50 17.75 51.27
CA THR A 35 -8.48 17.42 50.25
C THR A 35 -8.70 16.03 49.62
N GLY A 36 -9.12 15.05 50.41
CA GLY A 36 -9.41 13.68 49.93
C GLY A 36 -10.54 13.65 48.89
N ARG A 37 -11.62 14.40 49.12
CA ARG A 37 -12.79 14.46 48.21
C ARG A 37 -12.42 15.06 46.85
N SER A 38 -11.53 16.04 46.81
CA SER A 38 -11.02 16.63 45.57
C SER A 38 -10.10 15.67 44.80
N ARG A 39 -9.18 14.97 45.47
CA ARG A 39 -8.37 13.92 44.81
C ARG A 39 -9.21 12.78 44.26
N ALA A 40 -10.20 12.30 45.02
CA ALA A 40 -11.11 11.26 44.55
C ALA A 40 -11.90 11.71 43.31
N HIS A 41 -12.40 12.95 43.30
CA HIS A 41 -13.11 13.51 42.14
C HIS A 41 -12.19 13.64 40.91
N LEU A 42 -10.96 14.13 41.08
CA LEU A 42 -9.98 14.25 39.98
C LEU A 42 -9.59 12.86 39.43
N GLN A 43 -9.44 11.86 40.29
CA GLN A 43 -9.14 10.48 39.88
C GLN A 43 -10.34 9.81 39.20
N TRP A 44 -11.57 10.10 39.63
CA TRP A 44 -12.79 9.60 39.02
C TRP A 44 -13.00 10.23 37.64
N GLN A 45 -12.84 11.55 37.53
CA GLN A 45 -12.86 12.30 36.26
C GLN A 45 -11.82 11.74 35.28
N SER A 46 -10.56 11.61 35.71
CA SER A 46 -9.48 11.00 34.91
C SER A 46 -9.82 9.59 34.39
N ARG A 47 -10.46 8.75 35.22
CA ARG A 47 -10.90 7.40 34.81
C ARG A 47 -12.08 7.45 33.85
N PHE A 48 -13.03 8.35 34.07
CA PHE A 48 -14.19 8.55 33.21
C PHE A 48 -13.76 9.07 31.83
N ASP A 49 -12.92 10.11 31.78
CA ASP A 49 -12.37 10.67 30.55
C ASP A 49 -11.53 9.63 29.79
N SER A 50 -10.71 8.83 30.48
CA SER A 50 -9.98 7.71 29.88
C SER A 50 -10.91 6.61 29.33
N GLY A 51 -12.02 6.31 30.02
CA GLY A 51 -13.04 5.36 29.57
C GLY A 51 -13.79 5.87 28.33
N ALA A 52 -14.22 7.13 28.34
CA ALA A 52 -14.88 7.79 27.23
C ALA A 52 -13.97 7.86 25.99
N LEU A 53 -12.70 8.24 26.15
CA LEU A 53 -11.71 8.24 25.06
C LEU A 53 -11.49 6.84 24.48
N LYS A 54 -11.41 5.80 25.32
CA LYS A 54 -11.33 4.41 24.84
C LYS A 54 -12.58 4.00 24.08
N TYR A 55 -13.77 4.36 24.56
CA TYR A 55 -15.03 4.03 23.90
C TYR A 55 -15.17 4.75 22.55
N VAL A 56 -14.84 6.04 22.48
CA VAL A 56 -14.79 6.82 21.22
C VAL A 56 -13.76 6.25 20.25
N ALA A 57 -12.58 5.83 20.72
CA ALA A 57 -11.57 5.18 19.89
C ALA A 57 -12.03 3.81 19.35
N LEU A 58 -12.74 3.01 20.16
CA LEU A 58 -13.33 1.74 19.74
C LEU A 58 -14.43 1.94 18.69
N LEU A 59 -15.34 2.91 18.91
CA LEU A 59 -16.36 3.29 17.92
C LEU A 59 -15.73 3.80 16.62
N GLY A 60 -14.66 4.60 16.72
CA GLY A 60 -13.87 5.06 15.57
C GLY A 60 -13.29 3.88 14.78
N LYS A 61 -12.62 2.94 15.45
CA LYS A 61 -12.12 1.71 14.83
C LYS A 61 -13.24 0.88 14.19
N GLN A 62 -14.38 0.70 14.86
CA GLN A 62 -15.50 -0.08 14.33
C GLN A 62 -16.08 0.54 13.04
N LYS A 63 -16.26 1.86 13.00
CA LYS A 63 -16.66 2.59 11.79
C LYS A 63 -15.62 2.45 10.67
N SER A 64 -14.33 2.54 10.99
CA SER A 64 -13.26 2.34 10.02
C SER A 64 -13.20 0.90 9.47
N VAL A 65 -13.43 -0.12 10.30
CA VAL A 65 -13.50 -1.52 9.86
C VAL A 65 -14.66 -1.74 8.88
N ALA A 66 -15.85 -1.18 9.15
CA ALA A 66 -16.99 -1.25 8.24
C ALA A 66 -16.70 -0.55 6.89
N PHE A 67 -16.10 0.65 6.92
CA PHE A 67 -15.63 1.34 5.72
C PHE A 67 -14.63 0.49 4.92
N PHE A 68 -13.65 -0.12 5.60
CA PHE A 68 -12.67 -0.99 4.95
C PHE A 68 -13.29 -2.23 4.30
N ALA A 69 -14.31 -2.83 4.91
CA ALA A 69 -15.04 -3.94 4.30
C ALA A 69 -15.73 -3.52 2.98
N VAL A 70 -16.43 -2.38 2.98
CA VAL A 70 -17.06 -1.82 1.76
C VAL A 70 -16.00 -1.51 0.69
N MET A 71 -14.93 -0.82 1.05
CA MET A 71 -13.85 -0.47 0.11
C MET A 71 -13.12 -1.70 -0.46
N SER A 72 -13.07 -2.80 0.30
CA SER A 72 -12.52 -4.08 -0.18
C SER A 72 -13.39 -4.66 -1.30
N VAL A 73 -14.72 -4.70 -1.11
CA VAL A 73 -15.67 -5.17 -2.13
C VAL A 73 -15.66 -4.27 -3.37
N VAL A 74 -15.67 -2.94 -3.18
CA VAL A 74 -15.58 -1.96 -4.29
C VAL A 74 -14.29 -2.15 -5.09
N SER A 75 -13.15 -2.34 -4.41
CA SER A 75 -11.86 -2.58 -5.07
C SER A 75 -11.87 -3.89 -5.88
N LEU A 76 -12.39 -4.98 -5.31
CA LEU A 76 -12.54 -6.26 -6.00
C LEU A 76 -13.40 -6.13 -7.26
N VAL A 77 -14.60 -5.55 -7.14
CA VAL A 77 -15.54 -5.39 -8.26
C VAL A 77 -14.94 -4.50 -9.36
N ALA A 78 -14.29 -3.39 -9.01
CA ALA A 78 -13.68 -2.50 -9.98
C ALA A 78 -12.54 -3.18 -10.77
N ILE A 79 -11.61 -3.86 -10.08
CA ILE A 79 -10.46 -4.51 -10.72
C ILE A 79 -10.88 -5.76 -11.51
N ALA A 80 -11.81 -6.56 -10.97
CA ALA A 80 -12.39 -7.70 -11.70
C ALA A 80 -13.19 -7.24 -12.93
N GLY A 81 -13.93 -6.13 -12.85
CA GLY A 81 -14.62 -5.51 -13.98
C GLY A 81 -13.66 -5.09 -15.10
N LEU A 82 -12.50 -4.52 -14.75
CA LEU A 82 -11.43 -4.26 -15.73
C LEU A 82 -10.90 -5.56 -16.35
N GLY A 83 -10.74 -6.64 -15.58
CA GLY A 83 -10.34 -7.95 -16.10
C GLY A 83 -11.33 -8.55 -17.09
N ILE A 84 -12.62 -8.45 -16.80
CA ILE A 84 -13.70 -8.88 -17.71
C ILE A 84 -13.71 -8.00 -18.97
N SER A 85 -13.52 -6.68 -18.83
CA SER A 85 -13.37 -5.75 -19.95
C SER A 85 -12.25 -6.17 -20.92
N GLU A 86 -11.10 -6.60 -20.39
CA GLU A 86 -9.97 -7.12 -21.17
C GLU A 86 -10.30 -8.42 -21.92
N ILE A 87 -11.09 -9.33 -21.32
CA ILE A 87 -11.56 -10.56 -21.99
C ILE A 87 -12.53 -10.24 -23.12
N LEU A 88 -13.41 -9.24 -22.92
CA LEU A 88 -14.39 -8.75 -23.88
C LEU A 88 -13.80 -7.86 -24.99
N GLY A 89 -12.47 -7.71 -25.06
CA GLY A 89 -11.78 -6.91 -26.08
C GLY A 89 -11.75 -5.39 -25.82
N LYS A 90 -12.32 -4.92 -24.71
CA LYS A 90 -12.27 -3.52 -24.27
C LYS A 90 -11.00 -3.30 -23.41
N HIS A 91 -9.86 -3.26 -24.10
CA HIS A 91 -8.54 -3.19 -23.49
C HIS A 91 -8.17 -1.80 -22.96
N LEU A 92 -7.44 -1.73 -21.84
CA LEU A 92 -6.76 -0.50 -21.42
C LEU A 92 -5.67 -0.13 -22.43
N GLN A 93 -5.67 1.15 -22.84
CA GLN A 93 -4.93 1.66 -24.00
C GLN A 93 -3.47 1.99 -23.66
N TYR A 94 -2.70 0.93 -23.39
CA TYR A 94 -1.25 0.99 -23.20
C TYR A 94 -0.54 -0.22 -23.81
N SER A 95 0.76 -0.06 -24.10
CA SER A 95 1.59 -1.10 -24.74
C SER A 95 0.95 -1.56 -26.07
N LYS A 96 0.95 -2.85 -26.39
CA LYS A 96 0.44 -3.41 -27.66
C LYS A 96 -1.05 -3.19 -27.96
N PHE A 97 -1.87 -2.83 -26.97
CA PHE A 97 -3.32 -2.65 -27.16
C PHE A 97 -3.74 -1.23 -27.53
N TRP A 98 -2.78 -0.30 -27.65
CA TRP A 98 -2.99 1.15 -27.87
C TRP A 98 -3.77 1.54 -29.13
N ASN A 99 -3.76 0.72 -30.19
CA ASN A 99 -4.48 1.00 -31.44
C ASN A 99 -5.87 0.36 -31.50
N LEU A 100 -6.14 -0.65 -30.67
CA LEU A 100 -7.29 -1.55 -30.86
C LEU A 100 -8.63 -0.93 -30.43
N SER A 101 -8.64 0.13 -29.61
CA SER A 101 -9.86 0.88 -29.29
C SER A 101 -9.92 2.28 -29.91
N SER A 102 -8.92 2.68 -30.71
CA SER A 102 -8.85 4.04 -31.28
C SER A 102 -9.96 4.35 -32.30
N ALA A 103 -10.66 3.33 -32.80
CA ALA A 103 -11.74 3.47 -33.77
C ALA A 103 -13.07 4.01 -33.20
N LYS A 104 -13.15 4.36 -31.90
CA LYS A 104 -14.42 4.72 -31.22
C LYS A 104 -14.42 5.98 -30.35
N SER A 105 -13.38 6.81 -30.36
CA SER A 105 -13.33 8.03 -29.52
C SER A 105 -13.03 9.28 -30.34
N SER A 106 -13.99 10.20 -30.40
CA SER A 106 -13.92 11.50 -31.09
C SER A 106 -13.27 12.62 -30.27
N ARG A 107 -12.54 12.27 -29.20
CA ARG A 107 -11.91 13.21 -28.27
C ARG A 107 -10.39 13.19 -28.47
N GLU A 108 -9.74 14.34 -28.53
CA GLU A 108 -8.28 14.40 -28.53
C GLU A 108 -7.72 13.80 -27.24
N GLN A 109 -7.11 12.62 -27.35
CA GLN A 109 -6.51 11.94 -26.22
C GLN A 109 -5.06 12.42 -26.04
N ILE A 110 -4.76 12.98 -24.87
CA ILE A 110 -3.40 13.39 -24.49
C ILE A 110 -2.52 12.14 -24.37
N LYS A 111 -1.38 12.15 -25.05
CA LYS A 111 -0.46 11.02 -25.19
C LYS A 111 0.78 11.23 -24.33
N LEU A 112 1.09 10.26 -23.47
CA LEU A 112 2.34 10.20 -22.73
C LEU A 112 3.33 9.25 -23.41
N SER A 113 4.63 9.53 -23.27
CA SER A 113 5.67 8.55 -23.61
C SER A 113 5.49 7.30 -22.75
N SER A 114 5.83 6.12 -23.28
CA SER A 114 5.61 4.85 -22.57
C SER A 114 6.35 4.80 -21.23
N ARG A 115 7.58 5.33 -21.18
CA ARG A 115 8.36 5.43 -19.94
C ARG A 115 7.71 6.40 -18.96
N THR A 116 7.30 7.59 -19.41
CA THR A 116 6.62 8.59 -18.55
C THR A 116 5.32 8.04 -17.99
N GLY A 117 4.46 7.44 -18.82
CA GLY A 117 3.21 6.83 -18.38
C GLY A 117 3.42 5.74 -17.34
N MET A 118 4.37 4.83 -17.56
CA MET A 118 4.68 3.77 -16.60
C MET A 118 5.29 4.28 -15.30
N LEU A 119 6.05 5.40 -15.31
CA LEU A 119 6.48 6.06 -14.07
C LEU A 119 5.28 6.66 -13.32
N VAL A 120 4.35 7.31 -14.03
CA VAL A 120 3.11 7.85 -13.44
C VAL A 120 2.27 6.75 -12.79
N PHE A 121 2.28 5.52 -13.30
CA PHE A 121 1.57 4.39 -12.66
C PHE A 121 2.15 4.07 -11.27
N TYR A 122 3.48 3.95 -11.14
CA TYR A 122 4.12 3.34 -9.96
C TYR A 122 4.64 4.34 -8.93
N VAL A 123 5.06 5.54 -9.35
CA VAL A 123 5.71 6.51 -8.44
C VAL A 123 4.79 6.96 -7.29
N PRO A 124 3.50 7.29 -7.50
CA PRO A 124 2.62 7.67 -6.39
C PRO A 124 2.43 6.56 -5.35
N ALA A 125 2.33 5.29 -5.80
CA ALA A 125 2.25 4.14 -4.91
C ALA A 125 3.56 3.93 -4.10
N LEU A 126 4.72 4.09 -4.75
CA LEU A 126 6.02 4.08 -4.07
C LEU A 126 6.10 5.21 -3.02
N LEU A 127 5.68 6.42 -3.35
CA LEU A 127 5.69 7.55 -2.41
C LEU A 127 4.77 7.31 -1.20
N SER A 128 3.59 6.71 -1.40
CA SER A 128 2.71 6.27 -0.29
C SER A 128 3.40 5.24 0.61
N GLY A 129 4.06 4.23 0.00
CA GLY A 129 4.87 3.25 0.72
C GLY A 129 5.98 3.88 1.57
N VAL A 130 6.80 4.76 0.98
CA VAL A 130 7.88 5.46 1.69
C VAL A 130 7.33 6.38 2.81
N ALA A 131 6.31 7.19 2.53
CA ALA A 131 5.71 8.09 3.50
C ALA A 131 5.13 7.35 4.72
N SER A 132 4.63 6.12 4.53
CA SER A 132 4.07 5.31 5.61
C SER A 132 5.05 4.96 6.73
N PHE A 133 6.36 4.96 6.47
CA PHE A 133 7.38 4.73 7.51
C PHE A 133 7.49 5.91 8.47
N VAL A 134 7.24 7.13 7.99
CA VAL A 134 7.24 8.36 8.81
C VAL A 134 5.87 8.56 9.47
N LEU A 135 4.78 8.34 8.73
CA LEU A 135 3.41 8.57 9.21
C LEU A 135 2.94 7.53 10.24
N TYR A 136 3.42 6.29 10.15
CA TYR A 136 3.05 5.19 11.04
C TYR A 136 4.31 4.52 11.64
N PRO A 137 5.02 5.19 12.58
CA PRO A 137 6.34 4.76 13.10
C PRO A 137 6.27 3.54 14.05
N ASN A 138 5.16 2.81 14.07
CA ASN A 138 4.87 1.80 15.09
C ASN A 138 5.70 0.52 14.90
N HIS A 139 6.14 -0.06 16.01
CA HIS A 139 7.00 -1.25 16.09
C HIS A 139 6.28 -2.59 15.86
N ASP A 140 5.06 -2.58 15.32
CA ASP A 140 4.36 -3.81 14.96
C ASP A 140 5.07 -4.51 13.77
N PRO A 141 5.57 -5.75 13.94
CA PRO A 141 6.28 -6.46 12.87
C PRO A 141 5.38 -6.73 11.66
N ARG A 142 4.06 -6.92 11.84
CA ARG A 142 3.15 -7.22 10.72
C ARG A 142 2.96 -5.98 9.84
N LEU A 143 2.66 -4.82 10.44
CA LEU A 143 2.64 -3.53 9.73
C LEU A 143 3.98 -3.20 9.08
N PHE A 144 5.12 -3.46 9.76
CA PHE A 144 6.44 -3.24 9.16
C PHE A 144 6.63 -4.07 7.89
N LEU A 145 6.32 -5.37 7.93
CA LEU A 145 6.44 -6.27 6.77
C LEU A 145 5.51 -5.87 5.62
N VAL A 146 4.27 -5.44 5.89
CA VAL A 146 3.34 -4.95 4.84
C VAL A 146 3.88 -3.66 4.19
N LYS A 147 4.32 -2.68 4.98
CA LYS A 147 4.94 -1.43 4.47
C LYS A 147 6.18 -1.74 3.62
N ALA A 148 7.05 -2.62 4.11
CA ALA A 148 8.26 -3.03 3.42
C ALA A 148 7.96 -3.75 2.10
N ALA A 149 7.09 -4.76 2.09
CA ALA A 149 6.74 -5.52 0.89
C ALA A 149 6.15 -4.61 -0.21
N LEU A 150 5.20 -3.74 0.14
CA LEU A 150 4.61 -2.79 -0.82
C LEU A 150 5.64 -1.79 -1.36
N THR A 151 6.48 -1.23 -0.49
CA THR A 151 7.51 -0.26 -0.87
C THR A 151 8.57 -0.90 -1.77
N ILE A 152 9.07 -2.08 -1.39
CA ILE A 152 10.04 -2.85 -2.18
C ILE A 152 9.45 -3.24 -3.53
N HIS A 153 8.17 -3.65 -3.58
CA HIS A 153 7.48 -3.95 -4.84
C HIS A 153 7.46 -2.73 -5.78
N PHE A 154 6.89 -1.60 -5.37
CA PHE A 154 6.80 -0.42 -6.25
C PHE A 154 8.16 0.24 -6.52
N PHE A 155 9.12 0.15 -5.60
CA PHE A 155 10.51 0.57 -5.84
C PHE A 155 11.12 -0.25 -6.97
N LYS A 156 11.05 -1.58 -6.88
CA LYS A 156 11.50 -2.50 -7.93
C LYS A 156 10.81 -2.23 -9.26
N ARG A 157 9.48 -2.04 -9.30
CA ARG A 157 8.76 -1.68 -10.55
C ARG A 157 9.25 -0.35 -11.14
N THR A 158 9.54 0.64 -10.30
CA THR A 158 10.08 1.94 -10.75
C THR A 158 11.49 1.80 -11.35
N ILE A 159 12.38 1.06 -10.69
CA ILE A 159 13.72 0.72 -11.20
C ILE A 159 13.64 -0.04 -12.54
N GLU A 160 12.71 -0.97 -12.70
CA GLU A 160 12.50 -1.66 -13.98
C GLU A 160 12.10 -0.72 -15.12
N VAL A 161 11.21 0.26 -14.88
CA VAL A 161 10.81 1.26 -15.89
C VAL A 161 11.97 2.14 -16.33
N LEU A 162 12.89 2.45 -15.42
CA LEU A 162 14.07 3.26 -15.71
C LEU A 162 15.15 2.48 -16.47
N PHE A 163 15.50 1.28 -16.01
CA PHE A 163 16.72 0.58 -16.43
C PHE A 163 16.50 -0.72 -17.23
N VAL A 164 15.37 -1.42 -17.04
CA VAL A 164 15.13 -2.75 -17.64
C VAL A 164 14.23 -2.66 -18.88
N HIS A 165 13.09 -1.99 -18.77
CA HIS A 165 12.06 -2.00 -19.80
C HIS A 165 12.48 -1.25 -21.07
N ARG A 166 12.50 -1.98 -22.20
CA ARG A 166 12.67 -1.45 -23.56
C ARG A 166 11.31 -1.34 -24.23
N TYR A 167 10.78 -0.13 -24.34
CA TYR A 167 9.46 0.14 -24.90
C TYR A 167 9.51 0.31 -26.44
N SER A 168 8.59 -0.33 -27.16
CA SER A 168 8.28 0.04 -28.56
C SER A 168 7.62 1.42 -28.60
N THR A 169 7.52 2.06 -29.79
CA THR A 169 6.98 3.42 -30.01
C THR A 169 5.51 3.64 -29.58
N SER A 170 4.85 2.67 -28.96
CA SER A 170 3.46 2.75 -28.46
C SER A 170 3.40 3.60 -27.19
N GLY A 171 2.72 4.74 -27.25
CA GLY A 171 2.47 5.61 -26.10
C GLY A 171 1.48 5.04 -25.08
N VAL A 172 1.16 5.84 -24.07
CA VAL A 172 0.15 5.57 -23.05
C VAL A 172 -0.89 6.69 -23.07
N VAL A 173 -2.18 6.33 -23.10
CA VAL A 173 -3.28 7.30 -23.00
C VAL A 173 -3.39 7.82 -21.56
N LEU A 174 -3.49 9.14 -21.39
CA LEU A 174 -3.51 9.81 -20.09
C LEU A 174 -4.59 9.26 -19.14
N ASP A 175 -5.81 9.02 -19.63
CA ASP A 175 -6.92 8.48 -18.82
C ASP A 175 -6.60 7.12 -18.21
N SER A 176 -5.96 6.24 -18.99
CA SER A 176 -5.48 4.93 -18.50
C SER A 176 -4.37 5.12 -17.45
N ALA A 177 -3.50 6.12 -17.61
CA ALA A 177 -2.45 6.41 -16.65
C ALA A 177 -2.98 6.93 -15.31
N ILE A 178 -3.93 7.86 -15.34
CA ILE A 178 -4.59 8.38 -14.13
C ILE A 178 -5.34 7.26 -13.41
N LEU A 179 -6.12 6.46 -14.13
CA LEU A 179 -6.89 5.35 -13.54
C LEU A 179 -5.98 4.33 -12.84
N ILE A 180 -4.92 3.87 -13.50
CA ILE A 180 -3.98 2.89 -12.94
C ILE A 180 -3.20 3.50 -11.76
N SER A 181 -2.73 4.73 -11.89
CA SER A 181 -1.99 5.46 -10.83
C SER A 181 -2.84 5.63 -9.56
N CYS A 182 -4.07 6.14 -9.70
CA CYS A 182 -5.02 6.27 -8.60
C CYS A 182 -5.36 4.91 -7.97
N SER A 183 -5.48 3.85 -8.77
CA SER A 183 -5.73 2.49 -8.26
C SER A 183 -4.57 1.98 -7.39
N TYR A 184 -3.33 2.05 -7.87
CA TYR A 184 -2.16 1.59 -7.11
C TYR A 184 -1.88 2.46 -5.88
N PHE A 185 -2.03 3.79 -5.97
CA PHE A 185 -1.90 4.69 -4.83
C PHE A 185 -2.95 4.38 -3.75
N SER A 186 -4.22 4.24 -4.14
CA SER A 186 -5.32 3.96 -3.21
C SER A 186 -5.17 2.59 -2.57
N ALA A 187 -4.78 1.57 -3.35
CA ALA A 187 -4.55 0.22 -2.86
C ALA A 187 -3.41 0.16 -1.84
N THR A 188 -2.26 0.77 -2.15
CA THR A 188 -1.10 0.82 -1.25
C THR A 188 -1.47 1.50 0.07
N SER A 189 -2.09 2.68 -0.02
CA SER A 189 -2.51 3.46 1.14
C SER A 189 -3.55 2.71 1.99
N SER A 190 -4.50 2.02 1.35
CA SER A 190 -5.54 1.23 2.01
C SER A 190 -4.97 -0.02 2.69
N MET A 191 -4.08 -0.77 2.05
CA MET A 191 -3.45 -1.94 2.68
C MET A 191 -2.66 -1.55 3.94
N ILE A 192 -1.89 -0.46 3.86
CA ILE A 192 -1.08 0.04 4.98
C ILE A 192 -1.97 0.56 6.10
N TYR A 193 -2.94 1.42 5.81
CA TYR A 193 -3.83 1.99 6.83
C TYR A 193 -4.77 0.94 7.44
N GLY A 194 -5.25 -0.02 6.63
CA GLY A 194 -6.01 -1.17 7.11
C GLY A 194 -5.20 -2.03 8.09
N GLN A 195 -3.92 -2.30 7.79
CA GLN A 195 -3.01 -3.01 8.68
C GLN A 195 -2.66 -2.20 9.94
N TYR A 196 -2.62 -0.87 9.87
CA TYR A 196 -2.45 -0.02 11.04
C TYR A 196 -3.65 -0.11 11.99
N LEU A 197 -4.88 -0.20 11.46
CA LEU A 197 -6.09 -0.30 12.28
C LEU A 197 -6.21 -1.61 13.07
N THR A 198 -5.58 -2.70 12.62
CA THR A 198 -5.59 -4.00 13.34
C THR A 198 -4.72 -4.00 14.59
N GLN A 199 -3.95 -2.94 14.88
CA GLN A 199 -3.12 -2.89 16.08
C GLN A 199 -3.94 -2.93 17.37
N GLY A 200 -3.55 -3.80 18.29
CA GLY A 200 -4.28 -4.06 19.54
C GLY A 200 -5.47 -5.01 19.41
N PHE A 201 -5.74 -5.55 18.22
CA PHE A 201 -6.56 -6.75 18.08
C PHE A 201 -5.68 -8.01 18.26
N PRO A 202 -6.24 -9.16 18.65
CA PRO A 202 -5.49 -10.42 18.72
C PRO A 202 -4.97 -10.84 17.33
N GLU A 203 -3.76 -11.41 17.31
CA GLU A 203 -3.18 -12.00 16.11
C GLU A 203 -4.04 -13.16 15.55
N PRO A 204 -4.00 -13.44 14.24
CA PRO A 204 -4.69 -14.58 13.65
C PRO A 204 -4.28 -15.91 14.30
N LYS A 205 -5.25 -16.81 14.53
CA LYS A 205 -5.00 -18.15 15.11
C LYS A 205 -3.98 -18.99 14.33
N VAL A 206 -3.93 -18.78 13.02
CA VAL A 206 -2.93 -19.38 12.11
C VAL A 206 -2.12 -18.22 11.53
N ASP A 207 -0.86 -18.12 11.91
CA ASP A 207 0.01 -17.04 11.48
C ASP A 207 0.71 -17.38 10.16
N LEU A 208 0.32 -16.68 9.09
CA LEU A 208 0.84 -16.87 7.74
C LEU A 208 1.95 -15.88 7.39
N LYS A 209 2.44 -15.06 8.33
CA LYS A 209 3.39 -13.97 8.02
C LYS A 209 4.68 -14.42 7.35
N TYR A 210 5.34 -15.46 7.89
CA TYR A 210 6.61 -15.95 7.34
C TYR A 210 6.43 -16.71 6.01
N PRO A 211 5.44 -17.61 5.85
CA PRO A 211 5.06 -18.13 4.53
C PRO A 211 4.75 -17.01 3.51
N GLY A 212 4.06 -15.94 3.94
CA GLY A 212 3.76 -14.79 3.11
C GLY A 212 5.01 -14.01 2.64
N VAL A 213 6.00 -13.82 3.53
CA VAL A 213 7.31 -13.25 3.15
C VAL A 213 8.00 -14.14 2.12
N LEU A 214 8.02 -15.47 2.31
CA LEU A 214 8.63 -16.38 1.33
C LEU A 214 7.92 -16.32 -0.03
N LEU A 215 6.59 -16.35 -0.06
CA LEU A 215 5.79 -16.21 -1.29
C LEU A 215 6.03 -14.86 -1.98
N PHE A 216 6.13 -13.78 -1.20
CA PHE A 216 6.45 -12.45 -1.72
C PHE A 216 7.85 -12.41 -2.37
N LEU A 217 8.86 -13.01 -1.73
CA LEU A 217 10.22 -13.10 -2.26
C LEU A 217 10.29 -13.91 -3.55
N VAL A 218 9.63 -15.08 -3.60
CA VAL A 218 9.53 -15.89 -4.83
C VAL A 218 8.80 -15.11 -5.94
N GLY A 219 7.71 -14.41 -5.58
CA GLY A 219 6.98 -13.53 -6.48
C GLY A 219 7.83 -12.40 -7.08
N ILE A 220 8.52 -11.61 -6.26
CA ILE A 220 9.28 -10.45 -6.75
C ILE A 220 10.51 -10.86 -7.58
N ILE A 221 11.20 -11.95 -7.18
CA ILE A 221 12.36 -12.49 -7.90
C ILE A 221 11.92 -13.08 -9.25
N GLY A 222 10.90 -13.95 -9.25
CA GLY A 222 10.39 -14.56 -10.48
C GLY A 222 9.81 -13.52 -11.45
N ASN A 223 9.17 -12.47 -10.95
CA ASN A 223 8.67 -11.36 -11.76
C ASN A 223 9.83 -10.54 -12.38
N LEU A 224 10.87 -10.22 -11.62
CA LEU A 224 12.09 -9.56 -12.13
C LEU A 224 12.79 -10.40 -13.22
N TYR A 225 13.03 -11.69 -12.96
CA TYR A 225 13.68 -12.60 -13.90
C TYR A 225 12.97 -12.61 -15.26
N HIS A 226 11.64 -12.73 -15.27
CA HIS A 226 10.89 -12.75 -16.53
C HIS A 226 10.81 -11.38 -17.22
N HIS A 227 10.93 -10.25 -16.52
CA HIS A 227 11.11 -8.94 -17.17
C HIS A 227 12.51 -8.78 -17.77
N LEU A 228 13.56 -9.33 -17.14
CA LEU A 228 14.92 -9.35 -17.71
C LEU A 228 14.96 -10.17 -19.00
N VAL A 229 14.30 -11.34 -19.04
CA VAL A 229 14.11 -12.14 -20.27
C VAL A 229 13.34 -11.35 -21.34
N LEU A 230 12.27 -10.63 -20.99
CA LEU A 230 11.55 -9.79 -21.97
C LEU A 230 12.40 -8.60 -22.47
N ALA A 231 13.33 -8.09 -21.65
CA ALA A 231 14.21 -7.00 -22.02
C ALA A 231 15.37 -7.45 -22.93
N SER A 232 15.87 -8.68 -22.78
CA SER A 232 16.96 -9.21 -23.62
C SER A 232 16.53 -9.46 -25.07
N LEU A 233 15.26 -9.81 -25.31
CA LEU A 233 14.70 -10.05 -26.65
C LEU A 233 14.73 -8.82 -27.58
N ARG A 234 14.83 -7.60 -27.03
CA ARG A 234 14.84 -6.34 -27.78
C ARG A 234 16.23 -5.71 -27.78
N THR A 235 16.89 -5.63 -28.92
CA THR A 235 18.09 -4.79 -29.11
C THR A 235 17.71 -3.30 -29.21
N LYS A 236 18.68 -2.38 -29.06
CA LYS A 236 18.40 -0.92 -29.01
C LYS A 236 17.71 -0.36 -30.27
N SER A 237 17.94 -0.98 -31.42
CA SER A 237 17.36 -0.61 -32.72
C SER A 237 16.06 -1.34 -33.07
N ASP A 238 15.78 -2.46 -32.39
CA ASP A 238 14.69 -3.36 -32.76
C ASP A 238 13.40 -3.02 -32.02
N LYS A 239 12.37 -2.69 -32.80
CA LYS A 239 11.03 -2.32 -32.31
C LYS A 239 10.02 -3.45 -32.45
N GLU A 240 10.40 -4.55 -33.09
CA GLU A 240 9.53 -5.68 -33.36
C GLU A 240 9.22 -6.48 -32.08
N TYR A 241 8.23 -7.35 -32.17
CA TYR A 241 7.88 -8.27 -31.10
C TYR A 241 8.44 -9.65 -31.47
N LYS A 242 9.01 -10.34 -30.49
CA LYS A 242 9.52 -11.71 -30.64
C LYS A 242 8.82 -12.62 -29.64
N ILE A 243 8.75 -13.90 -29.98
CA ILE A 243 8.19 -14.93 -29.08
C ILE A 243 9.25 -15.24 -28.02
N PRO A 244 8.98 -15.01 -26.72
CA PRO A 244 9.88 -15.46 -25.65
C PRO A 244 9.85 -16.99 -25.56
N ARG A 245 11.03 -17.63 -25.40
CA ARG A 245 11.14 -19.09 -25.23
C ARG A 245 11.79 -19.51 -23.90
N ASP A 246 12.59 -18.65 -23.28
CA ASP A 246 13.34 -18.97 -22.06
C ASP A 246 12.48 -18.95 -20.78
N GLY A 247 12.96 -19.60 -19.71
CA GLY A 247 12.29 -19.62 -18.42
C GLY A 247 10.90 -20.28 -18.48
N LEU A 248 9.91 -19.72 -17.79
CA LEU A 248 8.54 -20.26 -17.80
C LEU A 248 7.71 -19.87 -19.04
N PHE A 249 8.28 -19.13 -20.01
CA PHE A 249 7.56 -18.74 -21.23
C PHE A 249 7.16 -19.93 -22.12
N GLY A 250 7.85 -21.07 -22.02
CA GLY A 250 7.44 -22.32 -22.66
C GLY A 250 6.17 -22.96 -22.07
N LEU A 251 5.75 -22.58 -20.85
CA LEU A 251 4.56 -23.12 -20.17
C LEU A 251 3.39 -22.14 -20.15
N VAL A 252 3.67 -20.85 -19.91
CA VAL A 252 2.67 -19.78 -19.75
C VAL A 252 3.09 -18.54 -20.55
N ILE A 253 2.12 -17.83 -21.15
CA ILE A 253 2.43 -16.69 -22.02
C ILE A 253 2.94 -15.46 -21.24
N CYS A 254 2.49 -15.27 -20.00
CA CYS A 254 2.94 -14.19 -19.11
C CYS A 254 3.35 -14.72 -17.72
N PRO A 255 4.50 -15.41 -17.59
CA PRO A 255 5.01 -15.85 -16.30
C PRO A 255 5.25 -14.66 -15.33
N HIS A 256 5.66 -13.51 -15.84
CA HIS A 256 5.77 -12.28 -15.05
C HIS A 256 4.44 -11.90 -14.36
N TYR A 257 3.28 -12.09 -15.02
CA TYR A 257 1.98 -11.87 -14.38
C TYR A 257 1.65 -12.93 -13.31
N LEU A 258 2.03 -14.19 -13.53
CA LEU A 258 1.87 -15.26 -12.54
C LEU A 258 2.68 -14.97 -11.26
N PHE A 259 3.91 -14.48 -11.41
CA PHE A 259 4.75 -14.07 -10.28
C PHE A 259 4.31 -12.75 -9.63
N GLU A 260 3.67 -11.84 -10.37
CA GLU A 260 3.01 -10.64 -9.79
C GLU A 260 1.86 -11.06 -8.87
N VAL A 261 1.00 -12.00 -9.33
CA VAL A 261 -0.07 -12.61 -8.51
C VAL A 261 0.51 -13.26 -7.25
N LEU A 262 1.58 -14.05 -7.37
CA LEU A 262 2.23 -14.70 -6.23
C LEU A 262 2.77 -13.69 -5.21
N GLY A 263 3.29 -12.55 -5.68
CA GLY A 263 3.69 -11.43 -4.83
C GLY A 263 2.53 -10.85 -4.02
N PHE A 264 1.37 -10.62 -4.64
CA PHE A 264 0.18 -10.12 -3.94
C PHE A 264 -0.44 -11.16 -2.99
N ILE A 265 -0.42 -12.45 -3.33
CA ILE A 265 -0.77 -13.54 -2.41
C ILE A 265 0.16 -13.51 -1.18
N GLY A 266 1.47 -13.30 -1.38
CA GLY A 266 2.43 -13.10 -0.29
C GLY A 266 2.07 -11.91 0.60
N ILE A 267 1.74 -10.75 0.04
CA ILE A 267 1.29 -9.57 0.79
C ILE A 267 -0.01 -9.84 1.57
N PHE A 268 -0.96 -10.57 0.98
CA PHE A 268 -2.16 -11.02 1.68
C PHE A 268 -1.82 -11.97 2.85
N PHE A 269 -0.90 -12.92 2.68
CA PHE A 269 -0.47 -13.83 3.75
C PHE A 269 0.29 -13.10 4.87
N ILE A 270 1.03 -12.03 4.56
CA ILE A 270 1.65 -11.15 5.56
C ILE A 270 0.58 -10.37 6.33
N SER A 271 -0.40 -9.77 5.65
CA SER A 271 -1.39 -8.90 6.30
C SER A 271 -2.50 -9.67 7.01
N GLN A 272 -3.02 -10.72 6.39
CA GLN A 272 -4.20 -11.49 6.79
C GLN A 272 -5.47 -10.64 6.99
N THR A 273 -5.57 -9.50 6.29
CA THR A 273 -6.77 -8.63 6.29
C THR A 273 -7.58 -8.75 4.99
N LEU A 274 -8.84 -8.30 5.03
CA LEU A 274 -9.81 -8.43 3.93
C LEU A 274 -9.43 -7.63 2.68
N TYR A 275 -8.82 -6.44 2.84
CA TYR A 275 -8.53 -5.56 1.71
C TYR A 275 -7.44 -6.15 0.76
N PRO A 276 -6.27 -6.61 1.24
CA PRO A 276 -5.32 -7.35 0.42
C PRO A 276 -5.90 -8.60 -0.24
N LEU A 277 -6.80 -9.34 0.43
CA LEU A 277 -7.47 -10.50 -0.16
C LEU A 277 -8.31 -10.09 -1.39
N CYS A 278 -9.22 -9.13 -1.20
CA CYS A 278 -10.07 -8.60 -2.26
C CYS A 278 -9.26 -8.00 -3.42
N PHE A 279 -8.21 -7.23 -3.11
CA PHE A 279 -7.31 -6.68 -4.13
C PHE A 279 -6.56 -7.77 -4.90
N THR A 280 -6.09 -8.82 -4.22
CA THR A 280 -5.38 -9.95 -4.84
C THR A 280 -6.31 -10.73 -5.76
N LEU A 281 -7.54 -11.03 -5.32
CA LEU A 281 -8.56 -11.68 -6.15
C LEU A 281 -8.93 -10.85 -7.39
N GLY A 282 -9.12 -9.54 -7.24
CA GLY A 282 -9.33 -8.62 -8.36
C GLY A 282 -8.15 -8.62 -9.33
N THR A 283 -6.92 -8.55 -8.80
CA THR A 283 -5.67 -8.58 -9.58
C THR A 283 -5.50 -9.89 -10.35
N ILE A 284 -5.88 -11.03 -9.76
CA ILE A 284 -5.92 -12.33 -10.45
C ILE A 284 -6.86 -12.27 -11.66
N VAL A 285 -8.10 -11.79 -11.50
CA VAL A 285 -9.06 -11.65 -12.62
C VAL A 285 -8.54 -10.69 -13.69
N TYR A 286 -7.98 -9.55 -13.29
CA TYR A 286 -7.39 -8.58 -14.22
C TYR A 286 -6.23 -9.16 -15.02
N LEU A 287 -5.24 -9.77 -14.36
CA LEU A 287 -4.07 -10.32 -15.02
C LEU A 287 -4.40 -11.56 -15.86
N MET A 288 -5.38 -12.39 -15.46
CA MET A 288 -5.90 -13.45 -16.32
C MET A 288 -6.49 -12.88 -17.62
N GLY A 289 -7.33 -11.84 -17.53
CA GLY A 289 -7.90 -11.18 -18.71
C GLY A 289 -6.83 -10.58 -19.64
N ARG A 290 -5.85 -9.85 -19.06
CA ARG A 290 -4.70 -9.32 -19.81
C ARG A 290 -3.85 -10.41 -20.47
N SER A 291 -3.73 -11.57 -19.82
CA SER A 291 -2.93 -12.68 -20.36
C SER A 291 -3.66 -13.45 -21.45
N TYR A 292 -4.98 -13.64 -21.32
CA TYR A 292 -5.83 -14.18 -22.38
C TYR A 292 -5.82 -13.27 -23.62
N ALA A 293 -6.03 -11.96 -23.45
CA ALA A 293 -5.90 -10.97 -24.50
C ALA A 293 -4.50 -11.00 -25.16
N THR A 294 -3.45 -11.18 -24.35
CA THR A 294 -2.07 -11.33 -24.81
C THR A 294 -1.88 -12.58 -25.67
N ARG A 295 -2.42 -13.74 -25.27
CA ARG A 295 -2.35 -14.99 -26.04
C ARG A 295 -3.05 -14.83 -27.39
N ARG A 296 -4.27 -14.26 -27.42
CA ARG A 296 -4.99 -13.98 -28.68
C ARG A 296 -4.18 -13.09 -29.62
N TRP A 297 -3.56 -12.03 -29.09
CA TRP A 297 -2.73 -11.12 -29.86
C TRP A 297 -1.48 -11.80 -30.45
N TYR A 298 -0.82 -12.70 -29.71
CA TYR A 298 0.31 -13.47 -30.24
C TYR A 298 -0.14 -14.44 -31.34
N ILE A 299 -1.23 -15.18 -31.14
CA ILE A 299 -1.80 -16.10 -32.15
C ILE A 299 -2.22 -15.34 -33.43
N SER A 300 -2.76 -14.13 -33.31
CA SER A 300 -3.13 -13.31 -34.48
C SER A 300 -1.94 -12.66 -35.21
N LYS A 301 -0.72 -12.73 -34.66
CA LYS A 301 0.46 -12.05 -35.20
C LYS A 301 1.58 -12.99 -35.66
N PHE A 302 1.68 -14.19 -35.10
CA PHE A 302 2.69 -15.17 -35.46
C PHE A 302 2.03 -16.50 -35.81
N GLU A 303 2.16 -16.93 -37.06
CA GLU A 303 1.59 -18.19 -37.55
C GLU A 303 2.19 -19.40 -36.82
N ASP A 304 3.52 -19.36 -36.56
CA ASP A 304 4.28 -20.37 -35.81
C ASP A 304 4.09 -20.32 -34.28
N PHE A 305 3.06 -19.64 -33.76
CA PHE A 305 2.89 -19.53 -32.31
C PHE A 305 2.43 -20.87 -31.68
N PRO A 306 3.17 -21.44 -30.70
CA PRO A 306 2.83 -22.72 -30.09
C PRO A 306 1.49 -22.65 -29.32
N LYS A 307 0.47 -23.34 -29.85
CA LYS A 307 -0.91 -23.29 -29.33
C LYS A 307 -1.04 -23.83 -27.90
N ASP A 308 -0.12 -24.68 -27.46
CA ASP A 308 -0.17 -25.33 -26.15
C ASP A 308 0.14 -24.41 -24.96
N VAL A 309 0.86 -23.30 -25.19
CA VAL A 309 1.23 -22.32 -24.15
C VAL A 309 -0.02 -21.73 -23.50
N LYS A 310 -0.10 -21.82 -22.17
CA LYS A 310 -1.28 -21.46 -21.39
C LYS A 310 -1.38 -19.97 -21.09
N ALA A 311 -2.60 -19.52 -20.82
CA ALA A 311 -2.88 -18.10 -20.58
C ALA A 311 -2.24 -17.58 -19.27
N LEU A 312 -2.43 -18.19 -18.11
CA LEU A 312 -1.77 -17.68 -16.88
C LEU A 312 -1.43 -18.78 -15.88
N VAL A 313 -2.41 -19.60 -15.51
CA VAL A 313 -2.19 -20.73 -14.60
C VAL A 313 -2.05 -21.99 -15.45
N PRO A 314 -0.95 -22.75 -15.34
CA PRO A 314 -0.85 -24.05 -15.99
C PRO A 314 -1.96 -24.97 -15.44
N TYR A 315 -2.49 -25.84 -16.29
CA TYR A 315 -3.53 -26.83 -15.99
C TYR A 315 -4.98 -26.36 -15.73
N ILE A 316 -5.28 -25.07 -15.51
CA ILE A 316 -6.68 -24.62 -15.25
C ILE A 316 -7.42 -24.17 -16.52
N LEU A 317 -6.77 -23.48 -17.45
CA LEU A 317 -7.41 -22.95 -18.66
C LEU A 317 -7.04 -23.78 -19.89
N ARG A 318 -7.98 -24.61 -20.35
CA ARG A 318 -7.88 -25.41 -21.58
C ARG A 318 -8.97 -24.98 -22.57
N SER A 319 -8.74 -23.85 -23.25
CA SER A 319 -9.46 -23.38 -24.44
C SER A 319 -8.57 -22.51 -25.35
#